data_AF-A0A233RJB5-F1
#
_entry.id   AF-A0A233RJB5-F1
#
_cell.length_a   1.000
_cell.length_b   1.000
_cell.length_c   1.000
_cell.angle_alpha   90.00
_cell.angle_beta   90.00
_cell.angle_gamma   90.00
#
_symmetry.space_group_name_H-M   'P 1'
#
loop_
_entity.id
_entity.type
_entity.pdbx_description
1 polymer ?
#
loop_
_entity_poly.entity_id
_entity_poly.type
_entity_poly.pdbx_seq_one_letter_code
_entity_poly.pdbx_strand_id
1 'polypeptide(L)' 'MNTHTESKQDLQDKHYWLRKFRMAKNDKTLERMVSRAIDDHHRESSVVAAIYLAECQRERELNQGRYLDS' A
#
# COMPACT_ATOMS: atom_id res chain seq x y z
N MET A 1 -14.01 4.54 19.42
CA MET A 1 -13.96 4.43 17.95
C MET A 1 -13.04 5.54 17.46
N ASN A 2 -11.77 5.25 17.20
CA ASN A 2 -10.84 6.29 16.73
C ASN A 2 -11.04 6.46 15.22
N THR A 3 -11.84 7.45 14.83
CA THR A 3 -11.92 7.93 13.46
C THR A 3 -10.65 8.74 13.19
N HIS A 4 -9.55 8.05 12.89
CA HIS A 4 -8.36 8.71 12.38
C HIS A 4 -8.71 9.16 10.96
N THR A 5 -9.05 10.43 10.79
CA THR A 5 -9.22 11.02 9.46
C THR A 5 -7.81 11.08 8.85
N GLU A 6 -7.52 10.16 7.94
CA GLU A 6 -6.22 10.02 7.31
C GLU A 6 -5.90 11.32 6.57
N SER A 7 -4.74 11.93 6.87
CA SER A 7 -4.36 13.17 6.21
C SER A 7 -4.05 12.88 4.74
N LYS A 8 -4.32 13.84 3.85
CA LYS A 8 -3.87 13.77 2.45
C LYS A 8 -2.36 13.55 2.35
N GLN A 9 -1.60 14.04 3.32
CA GLN A 9 -0.16 13.84 3.38
C GLN A 9 0.20 12.36 3.68
N ASP A 10 -0.57 11.69 4.53
CA ASP A 10 -0.36 10.27 4.86
C ASP A 10 -0.64 9.38 3.65
N LEU A 11 -1.68 9.70 2.88
CA LEU A 11 -2.02 8.97 1.65
C LEU A 11 -0.94 9.10 0.57
N GLN A 12 -0.13 10.16 0.60
CA GLN A 12 1.00 10.31 -0.33
C GLN A 12 2.27 9.61 0.15
N ASP A 13 2.29 9.09 1.38
CA ASP A 13 3.42 8.37 1.93
C ASP A 13 3.35 6.88 1.55
N LYS A 14 4.40 6.39 0.87
CA LYS A 14 4.62 4.96 0.59
C LYS A 14 4.50 4.10 1.85
N HIS A 15 5.08 4.54 2.97
CA HIS A 15 5.16 3.73 4.19
C HIS A 15 3.80 3.48 4.83
N TYR A 16 2.89 4.43 4.67
CA TYR A 16 1.50 4.29 5.11
C TYR A 16 0.81 3.13 4.36
N TRP A 17 0.92 3.10 3.03
CA TRP A 17 0.36 2.01 2.20
C TRP A 17 1.06 0.68 2.45
N LEU A 18 2.39 0.69 2.58
CA LEU A 18 3.17 -0.51 2.84
C LEU A 18 2.76 -1.18 4.16
N ARG A 19 2.49 -0.41 5.22
CA ARG A 19 1.95 -0.94 6.48
C ARG A 19 0.63 -1.68 6.27
N LYS A 20 -0.27 -1.13 5.46
CA LYS A 20 -1.53 -1.80 5.10
C LYS A 20 -1.27 -3.07 4.27
N PHE A 21 -0.45 -2.98 3.22
CA PHE A 21 -0.16 -4.10 2.32
C PHE A 21 0.65 -5.24 2.97
N ARG A 22 1.42 -5.00 4.03
CA ARG A 22 2.06 -6.05 4.84
C ARG A 22 1.08 -7.01 5.52
N MET A 23 -0.21 -6.66 5.58
CA MET A 23 -1.26 -7.58 6.00
C MET A 23 -1.51 -8.69 4.98
N ALA A 24 -1.24 -8.46 3.68
CA ALA A 24 -1.35 -9.46 2.64
C ALA A 24 -0.30 -10.57 2.83
N LYS A 25 -0.75 -11.83 2.87
CA LYS A 25 0.10 -13.02 3.03
C LYS A 25 0.44 -13.72 1.72
N ASN A 26 -0.14 -13.27 0.61
CA ASN A 26 0.06 -13.79 -0.74
C ASN A 26 -0.27 -12.71 -1.76
N ASP A 27 0.19 -12.92 -2.99
CA ASP A 27 0.08 -11.94 -4.09
C ASP A 27 -1.38 -11.65 -4.45
N LYS A 28 -2.26 -12.66 -4.47
CA LYS A 28 -3.69 -12.46 -4.78
C LYS A 28 -4.39 -11.51 -3.82
N THR A 29 -3.99 -11.54 -2.55
CA THR A 29 -4.54 -10.64 -1.53
C THR A 29 -3.96 -9.25 -1.71
N LEU A 30 -2.66 -9.14 -2.01
CA LEU A 30 -2.00 -7.86 -2.30
C LEU A 30 -2.67 -7.17 -3.49
N GLU A 31 -2.82 -7.87 -4.61
CA GLU A 31 -3.47 -7.38 -5.83
C GLU A 31 -4.86 -6.82 -5.54
N ARG A 32 -5.71 -7.55 -4.79
CA ARG A 32 -7.04 -7.06 -4.41
C ARG A 32 -7.00 -5.81 -3.55
N MET A 33 -6.05 -5.71 -2.62
CA MET A 33 -5.88 -4.54 -1.76
C MET A 33 -5.44 -3.32 -2.58
N VAL A 34 -4.50 -3.53 -3.52
CA VAL A 34 -4.00 -2.48 -4.41
C VAL A 34 -5.09 -2.00 -5.35
N SER A 35 -5.80 -2.89 -6.05
CA SER A 35 -6.90 -2.50 -6.94
C SER A 35 -7.95 -1.65 -6.22
N ARG A 36 -8.33 -2.04 -5.00
CA ARG A 36 -9.26 -1.25 -4.20
C ARG A 36 -8.70 0.13 -3.84
N ALA A 37 -7.43 0.20 -3.41
CA ALA A 37 -6.80 1.47 -3.07
C ALA A 37 -6.69 2.40 -4.29
N ILE A 38 -6.41 1.84 -5.47
CA ILE A 38 -6.41 2.58 -6.73
C ILE A 38 -7.81 3.07 -7.07
N ASP A 39 -8.84 2.23 -6.99
CA ASP A 39 -10.22 2.65 -7.27
C ASP A 39 -10.64 3.85 -6.38
N ASP A 40 -10.28 3.81 -5.09
CA ASP A 40 -10.59 4.86 -4.12
C ASP A 40 -9.80 6.16 -4.38
N HIS A 41 -8.58 6.08 -4.93
CA HIS A 41 -7.64 7.21 -5.06
C HIS A 41 -7.16 7.53 -6.48
N HIS A 42 -7.76 6.95 -7.54
CA HIS A 42 -7.30 7.03 -8.93
C HIS A 42 -7.14 8.47 -9.48
N ARG A 43 -7.78 9.45 -8.86
CA ARG A 43 -7.72 10.87 -9.26
C ARG A 43 -6.49 11.60 -8.71
N GLU A 44 -5.78 11.02 -7.75
CA GLU A 44 -4.64 11.63 -7.07
C GLU A 44 -3.35 10.91 -7.47
N SER A 45 -2.67 11.41 -8.52
CA SER A 45 -1.49 10.74 -9.09
C SER A 45 -0.36 10.52 -8.08
N SER A 46 -0.20 11.41 -7.10
CA SER A 46 0.79 11.25 -6.01
C SER A 46 0.45 10.10 -5.07
N VAL A 47 -0.83 9.92 -4.74
CA VAL A 47 -1.31 8.80 -3.91
C VAL A 47 -1.19 7.49 -4.69
N VAL A 48 -1.58 7.48 -5.96
CA VAL A 48 -1.44 6.31 -6.85
C VAL A 48 0.03 5.88 -6.97
N ALA A 49 0.96 6.83 -7.12
CA ALA A 49 2.39 6.52 -7.12
C ALA A 49 2.86 5.89 -5.80
N ALA A 50 2.40 6.39 -4.66
CA ALA A 50 2.72 5.83 -3.35
C ALA A 50 2.17 4.40 -3.18
N ILE A 51 0.96 4.14 -3.68
CA ILE A 51 0.34 2.80 -3.71
C ILE A 51 1.20 1.82 -4.51
N TYR A 52 1.57 2.17 -5.75
CA TYR A 52 2.39 1.28 -6.59
C TYR A 52 3.80 1.05 -6.02
N LEU A 53 4.43 2.07 -5.45
CA LEU A 53 5.73 1.90 -4.78
C LEU A 53 5.63 0.95 -3.57
N ALA A 54 4.55 1.03 -2.80
CA ALA A 54 4.30 0.14 -1.68
C ALA A 54 3.97 -1.30 -2.13
N GLU A 55 3.21 -1.47 -3.21
CA GLU A 55 2.95 -2.76 -3.84
C GLU A 55 4.25 -3.44 -4.26
N CYS A 56 5.08 -2.78 -5.05
CA CYS A 56 6.36 -3.34 -5.52
C CYS A 56 7.27 -3.76 -4.36
N GLN A 57 7.31 -2.98 -3.28
CA GLN A 57 8.07 -3.37 -2.10
C GLN A 57 7.45 -4.61 -1.45
N ARG A 58 6.12 -4.68 -1.31
CA ARG A 58 5.45 -5.82 -0.68
C ARG A 58 5.58 -7.10 -1.50
N GLU A 59 5.52 -7.04 -2.82
CA GLU A 59 5.77 -8.17 -3.72
C GLU A 59 7.16 -8.76 -3.49
N ARG A 60 8.18 -7.91 -3.38
CA ARG A 60 9.55 -8.36 -3.08
C ARG A 60 9.65 -9.01 -1.71
N GLU A 61 8.98 -8.47 -0.70
CA GLU A 61 8.94 -9.06 0.64
C GLU A 61 8.25 -10.43 0.66
N LEU A 62 7.17 -10.60 -0.10
CA LEU A 62 6.47 -11.87 -0.26
C LEU A 62 7.38 -12.89 -0.96
N ASN A 63 8.02 -12.49 -2.06
CA ASN A 63 8.92 -13.36 -2.81
C ASN A 63 10.16 -13.79 -2.00
N GLN A 64 10.68 -12.92 -1.13
CA GLN A 64 11.84 -13.24 -0.28
C GLN A 64 11.47 -13.87 1.07
N GLY A 65 10.17 -13.95 1.42
CA GLY A 65 9.71 -14.48 2.70
C GLY A 65 10.14 -13.67 3.92
N ARG A 66 10.56 -12.41 3.75
CA ARG A 66 11.03 -11.52 4.83
C ARG A 66 10.66 -10.08 4.55
N TYR A 67 10.54 -9.28 5.61
CA TYR A 67 10.39 -7.83 5.44
C TYR A 67 11.70 -7.21 4.96
N LEU A 68 11.57 -6.24 4.07
CA LEU A 68 12.67 -5.46 3.56
C LEU A 68 12.65 -4.13 4.29
N ASP A 69 13.80 -3.77 4.84
CA ASP A 69 14.04 -2.39 5.24
C ASP A 69 14.31 -1.59 3.96
N SER A 70 13.44 -0.61 3.72
CA SER A 70 13.63 0.43 2.70
C SER A 70 12.98 1.70 3.19
#